data_AF-A0A377Z3G6-F1
#
_entry.id   AF-A0A377Z3G6-F1
#
_cell.length_a   1.000
_cell.length_b   1.000
_cell.length_c   1.000
_cell.angle_alpha   90.00
_cell.angle_beta   90.00
_cell.angle_gamma   90.00
#
_symmetry.space_group_name_H-M   'P 1'
#
loop_
_entity.id
_entity.type
_entity.pdbx_description
1 polymer ?
#
loop_
_entity_poly.entity_id
_entity_poly.type
_entity_poly.pdbx_seq_one_letter_code
_entity_poly.pdbx_strand_id
1 'polypeptide(L)'
;MQYWFPQVPVWIWCVVFCAVIFGLNIISTRFFAEGEFWFSLVKVITIVAFIILGGAAIFGIIPMQDGSPAPGLRNITAEGWFPHGGLPILMTMVAVNFAFSGTELIGIAAGETENPHKVIPVAIRTTIARLIIFFIGTVFVLAALIPMQQAGVEKAPSCWCLRRWASLMRRTCSTS
;
A
#
# COMPACT_ATOMS: atom_id res chain seq x y z
N MET A 1 -6.84 14.93 -4.24
CA MET A 1 -7.62 16.06 -4.79
C MET A 1 -6.76 17.22 -5.29
N GLN A 2 -5.60 17.54 -4.69
CA GLN A 2 -4.73 18.62 -5.19
C GLN A 2 -4.27 18.48 -6.65
N TYR A 3 -4.19 17.25 -7.19
CA TYR A 3 -3.88 17.05 -8.61
C TYR A 3 -5.02 17.47 -9.56
N TRP A 4 -6.27 17.40 -9.11
CA TRP A 4 -7.47 17.68 -9.92
C TRP A 4 -8.03 19.09 -9.62
N PHE A 5 -7.93 19.53 -8.37
CA PHE A 5 -8.33 20.86 -7.89
C PHE A 5 -7.21 21.45 -7.03
N PRO A 6 -6.13 21.98 -7.66
CA PRO A 6 -4.99 22.55 -6.94
C PRO A 6 -5.31 23.84 -6.17
N GLN A 7 -6.44 24.48 -6.49
CA GLN A 7 -6.87 25.75 -5.90
C GLN A 7 -7.61 25.59 -4.57
N VAL A 8 -8.07 24.37 -4.26
CA VAL A 8 -8.80 24.08 -3.02
C VAL A 8 -7.80 23.58 -1.98
N PRO A 9 -7.64 24.28 -0.84
CA PRO A 9 -6.77 23.84 0.25
C PRO A 9 -7.12 22.43 0.75
N VAL A 10 -6.11 21.67 1.16
CA VAL A 10 -6.27 20.29 1.66
C VAL A 10 -7.22 20.23 2.86
N TRP A 11 -7.19 21.25 3.74
CA TRP A 11 -8.03 21.29 4.94
C TRP A 11 -9.53 21.29 4.64
N ILE A 12 -9.96 21.92 3.53
CA ILE A 12 -11.37 21.93 3.12
C ILE A 12 -11.83 20.52 2.77
N TRP A 13 -10.99 19.77 2.05
CA TRP A 13 -11.27 18.37 1.75
C TRP A 13 -11.33 17.52 3.02
N CYS A 14 -10.40 17.73 3.97
CA CYS A 14 -10.44 17.03 5.26
C CYS A 14 -11.76 17.27 5.99
N VAL A 15 -12.21 18.53 6.09
CA VAL A 15 -13.48 18.88 6.77
C VAL A 15 -14.68 18.27 6.05
N VAL A 16 -14.72 18.30 4.72
CA VAL A 16 -15.81 17.71 3.93
C VAL A 16 -15.87 16.19 4.14
N PHE A 17 -14.74 15.48 4.05
CA PHE A 17 -14.73 14.02 4.29
C PHE A 17 -15.09 13.67 5.73
N CYS A 18 -14.59 14.43 6.71
CA CYS A 18 -14.98 14.26 8.11
C CYS A 18 -16.50 14.45 8.30
N ALA A 19 -17.07 15.51 7.72
CA ALA A 19 -18.52 15.77 7.81
C ALA A 19 -19.35 14.66 7.15
N VAL A 20 -18.91 14.13 6.01
CA VAL A 20 -19.57 13.01 5.33
C VAL A 20 -19.49 11.74 6.17
N ILE A 21 -18.31 11.37 6.69
CA ILE A 21 -18.13 10.18 7.53
C ILE A 21 -18.94 10.31 8.83
N PHE A 22 -18.96 11.50 9.42
CA PHE A 22 -19.77 11.79 10.61
C PHE A 22 -21.27 11.67 10.32
N GLY A 23 -21.73 12.20 9.19
CA GLY A 23 -23.12 12.05 8.74
C GLY A 23 -23.51 10.59 8.49
N LEU A 24 -22.64 9.81 7.85
CA LEU A 24 -22.86 8.38 7.64
C LEU A 24 -22.90 7.60 8.96
N ASN A 25 -22.06 7.96 9.93
CA ASN A 25 -22.06 7.36 11.26
C ASN A 25 -23.40 7.56 12.00
N ILE A 26 -24.07 8.70 11.79
CA ILE A 26 -25.35 9.00 12.46
C ILE A 26 -26.53 8.27 11.79
N ILE A 27 -26.47 8.04 10.47
CA ILE A 27 -27.63 7.57 9.69
C ILE A 27 -27.75 6.04 9.70
N SER A 28 -26.65 5.28 9.66
CA SER A 28 -26.73 3.81 9.69
C SER A 28 -25.39 3.13 9.97
N THR A 29 -25.29 2.51 11.14
CA THR A 29 -24.15 1.66 11.53
C THR A 29 -24.02 0.40 10.68
N ARG A 30 -25.12 -0.09 10.08
CA ARG A 30 -25.11 -1.28 9.22
C ARG A 30 -24.49 -1.03 7.84
N PHE A 31 -24.81 0.10 7.21
CA PHE A 31 -24.21 0.45 5.91
C PHE A 31 -22.70 0.69 6.03
N PHE A 32 -22.26 1.22 7.18
CA PHE A 32 -20.84 1.37 7.46
C PHE A 32 -20.13 0.01 7.57
N ALA A 33 -20.71 -0.93 8.33
CA ALA A 33 -20.14 -2.27 8.50
C ALA A 33 -20.07 -3.06 7.18
N GLU A 34 -21.11 -2.98 6.34
CA GLU A 34 -21.09 -3.58 5.00
C GLU A 34 -20.05 -2.90 4.09
N GLY A 35 -19.98 -1.57 4.11
CA GLY A 35 -18.99 -0.80 3.36
C GLY A 35 -17.55 -1.17 3.74
N GLU A 36 -17.27 -1.30 5.03
CA GLU A 36 -15.96 -1.72 5.54
C GLU A 36 -15.56 -3.10 5.02
N PHE A 37 -16.50 -4.05 4.96
CA PHE A 37 -16.26 -5.37 4.37
C PHE A 37 -15.88 -5.28 2.89
N TRP A 38 -16.63 -4.51 2.09
CA TRP A 38 -16.33 -4.31 0.67
C TRP A 38 -14.96 -3.62 0.45
N PHE A 39 -14.64 -2.59 1.24
CA PHE A 39 -13.33 -1.91 1.15
C PHE A 39 -12.17 -2.83 1.56
N SER A 40 -12.37 -3.68 2.57
CA SER A 40 -11.39 -4.68 2.98
C SER A 40 -11.10 -5.70 1.86
N LEU A 41 -12.13 -6.13 1.12
CA LEU A 41 -11.99 -7.02 -0.03
C LEU A 41 -11.19 -6.38 -1.16
N VAL A 42 -11.51 -5.13 -1.53
CA VAL A 42 -10.77 -4.38 -2.56
C VAL A 42 -9.29 -4.22 -2.17
N LYS A 43 -9.00 -3.98 -0.89
CA LYS A 43 -7.63 -3.87 -0.38
C LYS A 43 -6.82 -5.15 -0.65
N VAL A 44 -7.38 -6.31 -0.35
CA VAL A 44 -6.71 -7.60 -0.57
C VAL A 44 -6.50 -7.87 -2.06
N ILE A 45 -7.52 -7.66 -2.89
CA ILE A 45 -7.41 -7.85 -4.35
C ILE A 45 -6.29 -6.96 -4.93
N THR A 46 -6.23 -5.70 -4.49
CA THR A 46 -5.22 -4.75 -4.98
C THR A 46 -3.81 -5.20 -4.63
N ILE A 47 -3.58 -5.70 -3.40
CA ILE A 47 -2.27 -6.22 -2.96
C ILE A 47 -1.88 -7.44 -3.78
N VAL A 48 -2.81 -8.40 -3.96
CA VAL A 48 -2.54 -9.62 -4.72
C VAL A 48 -2.23 -9.29 -6.18
N ALA A 49 -3.01 -8.41 -6.81
CA ALA A 49 -2.75 -7.94 -8.17
C ALA A 49 -1.38 -7.27 -8.28
N PHE A 50 -1.00 -6.45 -7.28
CA PHE A 50 0.30 -5.80 -7.25
C PHE A 50 1.46 -6.80 -7.11
N ILE A 51 1.33 -7.82 -6.26
CA ILE A 51 2.36 -8.87 -6.10
C ILE A 51 2.51 -9.68 -7.40
N ILE A 52 1.42 -10.05 -8.07
CA ILE A 52 1.46 -10.80 -9.32
C ILE A 52 2.08 -9.97 -10.44
N LEU A 53 1.62 -8.73 -10.63
CA LEU A 53 2.14 -7.82 -11.66
C LEU A 53 3.60 -7.44 -11.40
N GLY A 54 3.95 -7.20 -10.15
CA GLY A 54 5.32 -6.94 -9.71
C GLY A 54 6.24 -8.13 -9.92
N GLY A 55 5.80 -9.33 -9.57
CA GLY A 55 6.51 -10.57 -9.88
C GLY A 55 6.73 -10.75 -11.37
N ALA A 56 5.69 -10.56 -12.19
CA ALA A 56 5.78 -10.65 -13.65
C ALA A 56 6.77 -9.64 -14.25
N ALA A 57 6.85 -8.42 -13.67
CA ALA A 57 7.85 -7.42 -14.05
C ALA A 57 9.28 -7.78 -13.63
N ILE A 58 9.46 -8.43 -12.47
CA ILE A 58 10.76 -8.92 -11.99
C ILE A 58 11.28 -10.09 -12.86
N PHE A 59 10.40 -11.01 -13.26
CA PHE A 59 10.74 -12.15 -14.12
C PHE A 59 10.86 -11.81 -15.61
N GLY A 60 10.67 -10.53 -16.01
CA GLY A 60 10.97 -10.06 -17.36
C GLY A 60 9.99 -10.51 -18.46
N ILE A 61 8.79 -10.97 -18.10
CA ILE A 61 7.73 -11.35 -19.06
C ILE A 61 7.16 -10.11 -19.76
N ILE A 62 7.41 -8.91 -19.21
CA ILE A 62 7.00 -7.62 -19.76
C ILE A 62 8.27 -6.81 -20.07
N PRO A 63 8.59 -6.53 -21.35
CA PRO A 63 9.78 -5.75 -21.70
C PRO A 63 9.63 -4.30 -21.24
N MET A 64 10.60 -3.82 -20.46
CA MET A 64 10.69 -2.41 -20.08
C MET A 64 11.28 -1.58 -21.21
N GLN A 65 10.63 -0.44 -21.51
CA GLN A 65 10.88 0.39 -22.69
C GLN A 65 12.28 1.05 -22.80
N ASP A 66 13.13 0.98 -21.77
CA ASP A 66 14.42 1.70 -21.78
C ASP A 66 15.63 0.87 -22.23
N GLY A 67 15.45 -0.38 -22.67
CA GLY A 67 16.59 -1.26 -23.00
C GLY A 67 17.50 -1.56 -21.80
N SER A 68 17.12 -1.11 -20.60
CA SER A 68 17.75 -1.45 -19.34
C SER A 68 17.41 -2.90 -19.01
N PRO A 69 18.40 -3.76 -18.68
CA PRO A 69 18.15 -5.12 -18.25
C PRO A 69 17.17 -5.12 -17.08
N ALA A 70 16.37 -6.19 -16.97
CA ALA A 70 15.42 -6.38 -15.87
C ALA A 70 16.04 -5.89 -14.56
N PRO A 71 15.41 -4.95 -13.82
CA PRO A 71 16.01 -4.37 -12.63
C PRO A 71 16.42 -5.44 -11.61
N GLY A 72 15.81 -6.63 -11.72
CA GLY A 72 16.18 -7.81 -10.96
C GLY A 72 16.31 -7.47 -9.49
N LEU A 73 17.40 -7.91 -8.87
CA LEU A 73 17.79 -7.52 -7.51
C LEU A 73 18.81 -6.37 -7.49
N ARG A 74 19.13 -5.80 -8.67
CA ARG A 74 20.21 -4.82 -8.82
C ARG A 74 19.83 -3.50 -8.17
N ASN A 75 18.55 -3.15 -8.21
CA ASN A 75 18.02 -1.95 -7.57
C ASN A 75 18.05 -2.02 -6.02
N ILE A 76 18.01 -3.22 -5.44
CA ILE A 76 18.06 -3.44 -3.99
C ILE A 76 19.49 -3.30 -3.45
N THR A 77 20.51 -3.55 -4.29
CA THR A 77 21.92 -3.59 -3.89
C THR A 77 22.78 -2.46 -4.47
N ALA A 78 22.25 -1.65 -5.40
CA ALA A 78 23.02 -0.64 -6.13
C ALA A 78 23.55 0.53 -5.29
N GLU A 79 22.89 0.90 -4.19
CA GLU A 79 23.25 2.08 -3.38
C GLU A 79 23.77 1.73 -1.97
N GLY A 80 23.99 0.44 -1.69
CA GLY A 80 24.33 -0.05 -0.35
C GLY A 80 23.11 -0.14 0.57
N TRP A 81 23.29 -0.71 1.76
CA TRP A 81 22.17 -1.01 2.67
C TRP A 81 21.64 0.24 3.40
N PHE A 82 22.44 1.33 3.48
CA PHE A 82 22.11 2.58 4.18
C PHE A 82 22.66 3.86 3.50
N PRO A 83 22.23 4.23 2.28
CA PRO A 83 22.77 5.39 1.56
C PRO A 83 22.44 6.75 2.21
N HIS A 84 21.39 6.83 3.03
CA HIS A 84 20.92 8.08 3.65
C HIS A 84 21.14 8.15 5.18
N GLY A 85 21.95 7.25 5.76
CA GLY A 85 22.25 7.22 7.20
C GLY A 85 21.13 6.62 8.07
N GLY A 86 21.24 6.79 9.39
CA GLY A 86 20.32 6.18 10.38
C GLY A 86 19.00 6.93 10.61
N LEU A 87 18.95 8.24 10.31
CA LEU A 87 17.77 9.07 10.54
C LEU A 87 16.54 8.64 9.70
N PRO A 88 16.68 8.29 8.40
CA PRO A 88 15.57 7.76 7.60
C PRO A 88 15.01 6.44 8.13
N ILE A 89 15.83 5.60 8.76
CA ILE A 89 15.37 4.36 9.41
C ILE A 89 14.41 4.72 10.54
N LEU A 90 14.78 5.69 11.38
CA LEU A 90 13.94 6.14 12.49
C LEU A 90 12.62 6.73 11.98
N MET A 91 12.68 7.59 10.94
CA MET A 91 11.49 8.19 10.35
C MET A 91 10.56 7.15 9.71
N THR A 92 11.11 6.15 9.03
CA THR A 92 10.31 5.06 8.45
C THR A 92 9.73 4.15 9.51
N MET A 93 10.43 3.87 10.62
CA MET A 93 9.88 3.13 11.75
C MET A 93 8.67 3.84 12.37
N VAL A 94 8.73 5.17 12.54
CA VAL A 94 7.60 5.97 13.04
C VAL A 94 6.43 5.95 12.05
N ALA A 95 6.70 6.13 10.76
CA ALA A 95 5.66 6.08 9.72
C ALA A 95 4.97 4.71 9.65
N VAL A 96 5.75 3.63 9.77
CA VAL A 96 5.27 2.25 9.82
C VAL A 96 4.43 2.02 11.07
N ASN A 97 4.89 2.48 12.24
CA ASN A 97 4.12 2.39 13.48
C ASN A 97 2.75 3.07 13.36
N PHE A 98 2.71 4.28 12.81
CA PHE A 98 1.46 5.00 12.56
C PHE A 98 0.54 4.26 11.57
N ALA A 99 1.10 3.68 10.50
CA ALA A 99 0.34 2.91 9.51
C ALA A 99 -0.27 1.62 10.08
N PHE A 100 0.29 1.08 11.17
CA PHE A 100 -0.18 -0.15 11.83
C PHE A 100 -0.97 0.10 13.13
N SER A 101 -1.24 1.36 13.52
CA SER A 101 -2.00 1.67 14.74
C SER A 101 -3.43 1.11 14.77
N GLY A 102 -3.96 0.59 13.65
CA GLY A 102 -5.28 -0.08 13.60
C GLY A 102 -5.27 -1.56 14.01
N THR A 103 -4.12 -2.21 14.16
CA THR A 103 -4.06 -3.66 14.51
C THR A 103 -4.42 -3.94 15.97
N GLU A 104 -4.47 -2.89 16.81
CA GLU A 104 -4.82 -2.97 18.23
C GLU A 104 -6.29 -3.37 18.44
N LEU A 105 -7.20 -2.98 17.53
CA LEU A 105 -8.61 -3.39 17.58
C LEU A 105 -8.81 -4.90 17.48
N ILE A 106 -7.94 -5.61 16.77
CA ILE A 106 -8.01 -7.07 16.62
C ILE A 106 -7.74 -7.75 17.98
N GLY A 107 -6.84 -7.19 18.78
CA GLY A 107 -6.55 -7.68 20.14
C GLY A 107 -7.73 -7.48 21.09
N ILE A 108 -8.43 -6.35 20.98
CA ILE A 108 -9.62 -6.05 21.80
C ILE A 108 -10.78 -7.00 21.44
N ALA A 109 -11.09 -7.14 20.14
CA ALA A 109 -12.15 -8.03 19.68
C ALA A 109 -11.88 -9.51 20.02
N ALA A 110 -10.62 -9.95 19.95
CA ALA A 110 -10.23 -11.30 20.38
C ALA A 110 -10.37 -11.52 21.90
N GLY A 111 -10.28 -10.44 22.70
CA GLY A 111 -10.53 -10.46 24.13
C GLY A 111 -12.01 -10.61 24.51
N GLU A 112 -12.92 -10.18 23.64
CA GLU A 112 -14.38 -10.30 23.82
C GLU A 112 -14.94 -11.64 23.31
N THR A 113 -14.10 -12.53 22.77
CA THR A 113 -14.54 -13.80 22.17
C THR A 113 -14.68 -14.92 23.21
N GLU A 114 -15.64 -15.83 23.01
CA GLU A 114 -15.82 -17.03 23.85
C GLU A 114 -14.56 -17.93 23.79
N ASN A 115 -13.89 -18.10 24.94
CA ASN A 115 -12.60 -18.81 25.12
C ASN A 115 -11.34 -18.07 24.60
N PRO A 116 -11.02 -16.89 25.15
CA PRO A 116 -9.88 -16.06 24.71
C PRO A 116 -8.55 -16.82 24.74
N HIS A 117 -8.36 -17.72 25.70
CA HIS A 117 -7.10 -18.46 25.90
C HIS A 117 -6.70 -19.36 24.70
N LYS A 118 -7.66 -19.81 23.89
CA LYS A 118 -7.39 -20.60 22.67
C LYS A 118 -7.49 -19.76 21.41
N VAL A 119 -8.41 -18.80 21.37
CA VAL A 119 -8.72 -18.02 20.16
C VAL A 119 -7.69 -16.92 19.91
N ILE A 120 -7.22 -16.22 20.95
CA ILE A 120 -6.21 -15.15 20.86
C ILE A 120 -4.93 -15.61 20.14
N PRO A 121 -4.24 -16.69 20.56
CA PRO A 121 -2.98 -17.08 19.93
C PRO A 121 -3.15 -17.47 18.45
N VAL A 122 -4.29 -18.04 18.07
CA VAL A 122 -4.57 -18.42 16.68
C VAL A 122 -4.88 -17.18 15.83
N ALA A 123 -5.71 -16.27 16.35
CA ALA A 123 -6.05 -15.00 15.69
C ALA A 123 -4.81 -14.11 15.47
N ILE A 124 -3.92 -14.04 16.47
CA ILE A 124 -2.66 -13.29 16.36
C ILE A 124 -1.76 -13.91 15.30
N ARG A 125 -1.52 -15.23 15.34
CA ARG A 125 -0.62 -15.90 14.38
C ARG A 125 -1.10 -15.75 12.94
N THR A 126 -2.40 -15.92 12.71
CA THR A 126 -3.00 -15.78 11.36
C THR A 126 -2.95 -14.33 10.85
N THR A 127 -3.19 -13.36 11.73
CA THR A 127 -3.10 -11.93 11.40
C THR A 127 -1.65 -11.53 11.08
N ILE A 128 -0.69 -11.89 11.93
CA ILE A 128 0.73 -11.58 11.73
C ILE A 128 1.26 -12.27 10.46
N ALA A 129 0.94 -13.55 10.25
CA ALA A 129 1.37 -14.26 9.03
C ALA A 129 0.88 -13.54 7.75
N ARG A 130 -0.38 -13.09 7.76
CA ARG A 130 -0.95 -12.32 6.64
C ARG A 130 -0.23 -10.99 6.43
N LEU A 131 0.05 -10.26 7.51
CA LEU A 131 0.80 -9.00 7.45
C LEU A 131 2.20 -9.23 6.88
N ILE A 132 2.94 -10.22 7.39
CA ILE A 132 4.29 -10.55 6.90
C ILE A 132 4.27 -10.85 5.41
N ILE A 133 3.38 -11.74 4.95
CA ILE A 133 3.34 -12.17 3.54
C ILE A 133 3.02 -11.00 2.60
N PHE A 134 1.96 -10.24 2.90
CA PHE A 134 1.51 -9.17 2.02
C PHE A 134 2.37 -7.91 2.11
N PHE A 135 2.77 -7.52 3.31
CA PHE A 135 3.59 -6.34 3.52
C PHE A 135 5.00 -6.53 2.98
N ILE A 136 5.69 -7.61 3.39
CA ILE A 136 7.05 -7.87 2.92
C ILE A 136 7.05 -8.14 1.42
N GLY A 137 6.06 -8.89 0.91
CA GLY A 137 5.92 -9.13 -0.53
C GLY A 137 5.76 -7.84 -1.33
N THR A 138 4.91 -6.91 -0.86
CA THR A 138 4.72 -5.61 -1.51
C THR A 138 5.96 -4.73 -1.41
N VAL A 139 6.61 -4.67 -0.26
CA VAL A 139 7.85 -3.89 -0.05
C VAL A 139 8.98 -4.43 -0.91
N PHE A 140 9.12 -5.76 -1.02
CA PHE A 140 10.12 -6.40 -1.87
C PHE A 140 9.91 -6.07 -3.34
N VAL A 141 8.66 -6.17 -3.83
CA VAL A 141 8.30 -5.77 -5.18
C VAL A 141 8.58 -4.28 -5.43
N LEU A 142 8.21 -3.41 -4.49
CA LEU A 142 8.48 -1.97 -4.61
C LEU A 142 9.99 -1.66 -4.65
N ALA A 143 10.77 -2.29 -3.79
CA ALA A 143 12.22 -2.13 -3.72
C ALA A 143 12.92 -2.64 -4.99
N ALA A 144 12.38 -3.70 -5.61
CA ALA A 144 12.89 -4.20 -6.89
C ALA A 144 12.55 -3.27 -8.07
N LEU A 145 11.41 -2.56 -8.00
CA LEU A 145 10.87 -1.80 -9.14
C LEU A 145 11.26 -0.31 -9.15
N ILE A 146 11.49 0.33 -8.00
CA ILE A 146 11.70 1.78 -7.89
C ILE A 146 13.13 2.10 -7.42
N PRO A 147 13.97 2.78 -8.23
CA PRO A 147 15.30 3.23 -7.81
C PRO A 147 15.24 4.20 -6.63
N MET A 148 16.12 3.99 -5.63
CA MET A 148 16.08 4.68 -4.33
C MET A 148 16.11 6.20 -4.49
N GLN A 149 16.81 6.74 -5.50
CA GLN A 149 16.85 8.18 -5.76
C GLN A 149 15.50 8.81 -6.15
N GLN A 150 14.52 8.04 -6.64
CA GLN A 150 13.19 8.57 -7.03
C GLN A 150 12.10 8.26 -5.99
N ALA A 151 12.40 7.47 -4.96
CA ALA A 151 11.43 7.10 -3.93
C ALA A 151 11.04 8.27 -3.00
N GLY A 152 11.83 9.35 -2.98
CA GLY A 152 11.61 10.51 -2.10
C GLY A 152 10.62 11.57 -2.61
N VAL A 153 10.23 11.56 -3.90
CA VAL A 153 9.47 12.67 -4.50
C VAL A 153 7.98 12.31 -4.70
N GLU A 154 7.25 12.35 -3.59
CA GLU A 154 5.89 12.92 -3.44
C GLU A 154 4.71 12.42 -4.33
N LYS A 155 4.71 11.19 -4.81
CA LYS A 155 3.46 10.53 -5.26
C LYS A 155 3.41 9.10 -4.74
N ALA A 156 2.28 8.72 -4.15
CA ALA A 156 2.05 7.37 -3.63
C ALA A 156 2.64 6.31 -4.58
N PRO A 157 3.48 5.37 -4.10
CA PRO A 157 4.20 4.42 -4.96
C PRO A 157 3.26 3.63 -5.88
N SER A 158 2.04 3.33 -5.41
CA SER A 158 0.97 2.70 -6.18
C SER A 158 0.46 3.60 -7.32
N CYS A 159 0.24 4.89 -7.08
CA CYS A 159 -0.19 5.84 -8.09
C CYS A 159 0.91 6.12 -9.12
N TRP A 160 2.18 6.15 -8.71
CA TRP A 160 3.29 6.31 -9.65
C TRP A 160 3.46 5.07 -10.52
N CYS A 161 3.40 3.87 -9.95
CA CYS A 161 3.43 2.60 -10.67
C CYS A 161 2.25 2.49 -11.66
N LEU A 162 1.03 2.82 -11.22
CA LEU A 162 -0.16 2.82 -12.06
C LEU A 162 -0.08 3.89 -13.16
N ARG A 163 0.48 5.07 -12.88
CA ARG A 163 0.63 6.16 -13.87
C ARG A 163 1.68 5.84 -14.91
N ARG A 164 2.80 5.22 -14.51
CA ARG A 164 3.84 4.72 -15.42
C ARG A 164 3.27 3.63 -16.33
N TRP A 165 2.41 2.76 -15.80
CA TRP A 165 1.71 1.74 -16.56
C TRP A 165 0.60 2.29 -17.48
N ALA A 166 -0.21 3.24 -17.02
CA ALA A 166 -1.24 3.90 -17.84
C ALA A 166 -0.63 4.72 -18.99
N SER A 167 0.58 5.25 -18.82
CA SER A 167 1.35 5.85 -19.93
C SER A 167 1.91 4.80 -20.90
N LEU A 168 2.26 3.61 -20.41
CA LEU A 168 2.72 2.49 -21.23
C LEU A 168 1.60 1.97 -22.14
N MET A 169 0.39 1.74 -21.62
CA MET A 169 -0.74 1.26 -22.44
C MET A 169 -1.24 2.27 -23.48
N ARG A 170 -1.19 3.58 -23.16
CA ARG A 170 -1.65 4.61 -24.10
C ARG A 170 -0.81 4.70 -25.38
N ARG A 171 0.43 4.19 -25.35
CA ARG A 171 1.34 4.20 -26.51
C ARG A 171 1.28 2.92 -27.33
N THR A 172 0.80 1.82 -26.78
CA THR A 172 0.55 0.58 -27.54
C THR A 172 -0.64 0.71 -28.49
N CYS A 173 -1.63 1.55 -28.13
CA CYS A 173 -2.83 1.80 -28.95
C CYS A 173 -2.63 2.83 -30.07
N SER A 174 -1.50 3.55 -30.11
CA SER A 174 -1.21 4.55 -31.17
C SER A 174 -0.23 4.04 -32.23
N THR A 175 0.18 2.78 -32.15
CA THR A 175 1.08 2.10 -33.10
C THR A 175 0.45 0.84 -33.67
N SER A 176 -0.88 0.84 -33.86
CA SER A 176 -1.63 -0.14 -34.65
C SER A 176 -2.59 0.58 -35.57
#